data_AF-A0A3Y6FX01-F1
#
_entry.id   AF-A0A3Y6FX01-F1
#
_cell.length_a   1.000
_cell.length_b   1.000
_cell.length_c   1.000
_cell.angle_alpha   90.00
_cell.angle_beta   90.00
_cell.angle_gamma   90.00
#
_symmetry.space_group_name_H-M   'P 1'
#
loop_
_entity.id
_entity.type
_entity.pdbx_description
1 polymer ?
#
loop_
_entity_poly.entity_id
_entity_poly.type
_entity_poly.pdbx_seq_one_letter_code
_entity_poly.pdbx_strand_id
1 'polypeptide(L)'
;MNNNYCIPQGMTRTEREELKSFATQCGNAGDIQSLERTLIMIAHWMRQGQRVSFTEYASQWTEAQRERSDGNHSTPEMAKQWPFSGKRCISPGGSDYYPAGVGDEPCCDETEIRHAVTVITAEYPQFNLDGLALHNRNADWENPLDNPSFIVSAKSCLRWIRDNGMSNAQIESFPQDNPTSDTLKHEVERYNQINHQHSDHPHYIPNGAFIAAMVASGYKVKPAGRMNAFFNISKKGLCAAMGKN
;
A
#
# COMPACT_ATOMS: atom_id res chain seq x y z
N MET A 1 -22.34 -21.11 -4.96
CA MET A 1 -21.04 -21.34 -4.30
C MET A 1 -19.97 -20.80 -5.23
N ASN A 2 -19.60 -19.52 -5.07
CA ASN A 2 -18.54 -18.95 -5.90
C ASN A 2 -17.20 -19.46 -5.38
N ASN A 3 -16.39 -20.05 -6.27
CA ASN A 3 -15.02 -20.43 -5.97
C ASN A 3 -14.29 -19.19 -5.44
N ASN A 4 -13.99 -19.19 -4.14
CA ASN A 4 -13.11 -18.21 -3.51
C ASN A 4 -11.75 -18.37 -4.17
N TYR A 5 -11.45 -17.53 -5.16
CA TYR A 5 -10.10 -17.35 -5.66
C TYR A 5 -9.28 -16.71 -4.55
N CYS A 6 -8.81 -17.52 -3.60
CA CYS A 6 -7.79 -17.09 -2.65
C CYS A 6 -6.54 -16.76 -3.46
N ILE A 7 -6.03 -15.54 -3.31
CA ILE A 7 -4.77 -15.17 -3.94
C ILE A 7 -3.65 -15.82 -3.13
N PRO A 8 -2.74 -16.59 -3.75
CA PRO A 8 -1.63 -17.20 -3.04
C PRO A 8 -0.82 -16.14 -2.29
N GLN A 9 -0.72 -16.32 -0.98
CA GLN A 9 0.12 -15.50 -0.12
C GLN A 9 1.50 -16.13 0.02
N GLY A 10 2.52 -15.31 0.28
CA GLY A 10 3.89 -15.79 0.46
C GLY A 10 4.64 -14.89 1.43
N MET A 11 5.29 -15.52 2.41
CA MET A 11 6.24 -14.82 3.29
C MET A 11 7.57 -14.66 2.56
N THR A 12 8.25 -13.54 2.78
CA THR A 12 9.67 -13.35 2.48
C THR A 12 10.53 -14.25 3.34
N ARG A 13 11.83 -14.34 3.03
CA ARG A 13 12.78 -15.08 3.89
C ARG A 13 12.82 -14.49 5.30
N THR A 14 12.89 -13.17 5.40
CA THR A 14 12.93 -12.45 6.67
C THR A 14 11.69 -12.74 7.51
N GLU A 15 10.50 -12.59 6.95
CA GLU A 15 9.23 -12.88 7.65
C GLU A 15 9.18 -14.33 8.17
N ARG A 16 9.70 -15.30 7.41
CA ARG A 16 9.77 -16.69 7.86
C ARG A 16 10.71 -16.88 9.04
N GLU A 17 11.89 -16.27 9.02
CA GLU A 17 12.85 -16.40 10.12
C GLU A 17 12.37 -15.65 11.37
N GLU A 18 11.73 -14.50 11.21
CA GLU A 18 11.10 -13.77 12.32
C GLU A 18 9.95 -14.56 12.94
N LEU A 19 9.06 -15.14 12.14
CA LEU A 19 7.97 -15.99 12.63
C LEU A 19 8.49 -17.23 13.38
N LYS A 20 9.53 -17.90 12.85
CA LYS A 20 10.18 -19.03 13.55
C LYS A 20 10.78 -18.61 14.89
N SER A 21 11.45 -17.46 14.92
CA SER A 21 12.04 -16.89 16.13
C SER A 21 10.95 -16.61 17.17
N PHE A 22 9.87 -15.95 16.77
CA PHE A 22 8.71 -15.68 17.62
C PHE A 22 8.11 -16.98 18.18
N ALA A 23 7.82 -17.96 17.31
CA ALA A 23 7.27 -19.25 17.73
C ALA A 23 8.17 -19.99 18.72
N THR A 24 9.50 -19.92 18.52
CA THR A 24 10.49 -20.51 19.44
C THR A 24 10.49 -19.81 20.79
N GLN A 25 10.41 -18.47 20.81
CA GLN A 25 10.33 -17.70 22.05
C GLN A 25 9.06 -18.02 22.83
N CYS A 26 7.90 -18.05 22.17
CA CYS A 26 6.64 -18.44 22.81
C CYS A 26 6.69 -19.87 23.35
N GLY A 27 7.25 -20.82 22.58
CA GLY A 27 7.43 -22.20 23.00
C GLY A 27 8.29 -22.33 24.26
N ASN A 28 9.41 -21.61 24.31
CA ASN A 28 10.28 -21.58 25.49
C ASN A 28 9.63 -20.93 26.72
N ALA A 29 8.75 -19.95 26.50
CA ALA A 29 8.03 -19.26 27.57
C ALA A 29 6.74 -19.97 28.01
N GLY A 30 6.32 -21.04 27.31
CA GLY A 30 5.03 -21.69 27.53
C GLY A 30 3.82 -20.84 27.11
N ASP A 31 4.02 -19.85 26.24
CA ASP A 31 2.97 -18.95 25.75
C ASP A 31 2.18 -19.61 24.60
N ILE A 32 1.31 -20.54 24.98
CA ILE A 32 0.44 -21.28 24.05
C ILE A 32 -0.59 -20.36 23.40
N GLN A 33 -1.04 -19.32 24.10
CA GLN A 33 -2.07 -18.41 23.61
C GLN A 33 -1.57 -17.62 22.39
N SER A 34 -0.36 -17.04 22.46
CA SER A 34 0.23 -16.33 21.32
C SER A 34 0.47 -17.25 20.12
N LEU A 35 0.87 -18.51 20.35
CA LEU A 35 1.02 -19.51 19.28
C LEU A 35 -0.32 -19.81 18.61
N GLU A 36 -1.37 -20.09 19.38
CA GLU A 36 -2.72 -20.36 18.88
C GLU A 36 -3.26 -19.18 18.06
N ARG A 37 -3.16 -17.96 18.60
CA ARG A 37 -3.62 -16.74 17.93
C ARG A 37 -2.83 -16.46 16.65
N THR A 38 -1.54 -16.73 16.63
CA THR A 38 -0.71 -16.61 15.42
C THR A 38 -1.13 -17.59 14.33
N LEU A 39 -1.47 -18.84 14.67
CA LEU A 39 -1.99 -19.81 13.69
C LEU A 39 -3.33 -19.38 13.10
N ILE A 40 -4.24 -18.86 13.93
CA ILE A 40 -5.52 -18.31 13.50
C ILE A 40 -5.31 -17.11 12.57
N MET A 41 -4.41 -16.19 12.94
CA MET A 41 -4.03 -15.06 12.11
C MET A 41 -3.48 -15.49 10.75
N ILE A 42 -2.59 -16.49 10.69
CA ILE A 42 -2.06 -17.05 9.43
C ILE A 42 -3.19 -17.64 8.58
N ALA A 43 -4.15 -18.35 9.18
CA ALA A 43 -5.30 -18.88 8.45
C ALA A 43 -6.16 -17.76 7.85
N HIS A 44 -6.38 -16.66 8.58
CA HIS A 44 -7.06 -15.49 8.04
C HIS A 44 -6.24 -14.76 6.98
N TRP A 45 -4.92 -14.70 7.10
CA TRP A 45 -4.04 -14.12 6.09
C TRP A 45 -4.09 -14.92 4.77
N MET A 46 -4.04 -16.26 4.85
CA MET A 46 -4.06 -17.12 3.67
C MET A 46 -5.34 -17.04 2.84
N ARG A 47 -6.46 -16.60 3.43
CA ARG A 47 -7.75 -16.43 2.73
C ARG A 47 -7.96 -15.03 2.13
N GLN A 48 -7.00 -14.11 2.25
CA GLN A 48 -7.19 -12.76 1.73
C GLN A 48 -7.38 -12.77 0.20
N GLY A 49 -8.36 -11.99 -0.26
CA GLY A 49 -8.68 -11.84 -1.69
C GLY A 49 -7.71 -10.96 -2.47
N GLN A 50 -6.66 -10.46 -1.83
CA GLN A 50 -5.60 -9.64 -2.42
C GLN A 50 -4.25 -9.98 -1.79
N ARG A 51 -3.17 -9.61 -2.46
CA ARG A 51 -1.82 -9.75 -1.88
C ARG A 51 -1.61 -8.75 -0.75
N VAL A 52 -1.10 -9.23 0.37
CA VAL A 52 -0.67 -8.42 1.51
C VAL A 52 0.49 -9.16 2.17
N SER A 53 1.56 -8.44 2.53
CA SER A 53 2.69 -9.08 3.22
C SER A 53 2.25 -9.65 4.56
N PHE A 54 2.98 -10.64 5.06
CA PHE A 54 2.63 -11.26 6.34
C PHE A 54 2.77 -10.25 7.48
N THR A 55 3.88 -9.49 7.51
CA THR A 55 4.12 -8.50 8.57
C THR A 55 3.06 -7.40 8.59
N GLU A 56 2.64 -6.88 7.43
CA GLU A 56 1.56 -5.88 7.36
C GLU A 56 0.25 -6.46 7.88
N TYR A 57 -0.13 -7.64 7.38
CA TYR A 57 -1.36 -8.27 7.80
C TYR A 57 -1.35 -8.58 9.31
N ALA A 58 -0.23 -9.09 9.83
CA ALA A 58 -0.09 -9.44 11.23
C ALA A 58 -0.21 -8.21 12.14
N SER A 59 0.41 -7.09 11.75
CA SER A 59 0.31 -5.81 12.44
C SER A 59 -1.14 -5.32 12.53
N GLN A 60 -1.86 -5.35 11.41
CA GLN A 60 -3.26 -4.93 11.32
C GLN A 60 -4.21 -5.86 12.08
N TRP A 61 -4.03 -7.18 11.94
CA TRP A 61 -4.91 -8.17 12.57
C TRP A 61 -4.74 -8.12 14.09
N THR A 62 -3.50 -8.00 14.56
CA THR A 62 -3.15 -7.87 15.98
C THR A 62 -3.84 -6.65 16.59
N GLU A 63 -3.75 -5.48 15.94
CA GLU A 63 -4.46 -4.28 16.40
C GLU A 63 -5.99 -4.46 16.35
N ALA A 64 -6.52 -5.03 15.27
CA ALA A 64 -7.95 -5.22 15.10
C ALA A 64 -8.56 -6.15 16.17
N GLN A 65 -7.80 -7.13 16.68
CA GLN A 65 -8.29 -8.04 17.72
C GLN A 65 -8.06 -7.51 19.15
N ARG A 66 -7.33 -6.41 19.34
CA ARG A 66 -6.82 -5.98 20.66
C ARG A 66 -7.91 -5.87 21.74
N GLU A 67 -9.08 -5.37 21.39
CA GLU A 67 -10.14 -5.02 22.35
C GLU A 67 -11.27 -6.06 22.44
N ARG A 68 -11.03 -7.28 21.94
CA ARG A 68 -12.05 -8.34 21.99
C ARG A 68 -12.25 -8.90 23.40
N SER A 69 -13.50 -9.07 23.79
CA SER A 69 -13.91 -9.62 25.08
C SER A 69 -14.26 -11.11 25.05
N ASP A 70 -14.34 -11.73 23.87
CA ASP A 70 -14.72 -13.13 23.67
C ASP A 70 -13.55 -14.12 23.82
N GLY A 71 -12.43 -13.67 24.40
CA GLY A 71 -11.21 -14.45 24.53
C GLY A 71 -10.38 -14.59 23.24
N ASN A 72 -10.86 -14.05 22.10
CA ASN A 72 -10.13 -14.06 20.83
C ASN A 72 -9.29 -12.81 20.60
N HIS A 73 -8.94 -12.08 21.66
CA HIS A 73 -8.05 -10.93 21.55
C HIS A 73 -6.62 -11.35 21.17
N SER A 74 -5.90 -10.43 20.54
CA SER A 74 -4.45 -10.56 20.35
C SER A 74 -3.71 -10.44 21.68
N THR A 75 -2.48 -10.93 21.74
CA THR A 75 -1.65 -10.92 22.96
C THR A 75 -0.67 -9.74 22.96
N PRO A 76 -0.19 -9.30 24.14
CA PRO A 76 0.89 -8.31 24.24
C PRO A 76 2.16 -8.71 23.46
N GLU A 77 2.50 -9.99 23.44
CA GLU A 77 3.65 -10.55 22.73
C GLU A 77 3.49 -10.40 21.21
N MET A 78 2.29 -10.67 20.69
CA MET A 78 1.98 -10.39 19.29
C MET A 78 2.08 -8.90 18.97
N ALA A 79 1.55 -8.02 19.84
CA ALA A 79 1.63 -6.57 19.64
C ALA A 79 3.07 -6.04 19.68
N LYS A 80 3.95 -6.69 20.45
CA LYS A 80 5.39 -6.39 20.46
C LYS A 80 6.08 -6.87 19.18
N GLN A 81 5.73 -8.06 18.69
CA GLN A 81 6.32 -8.65 17.49
C GLN A 81 5.87 -7.95 16.19
N TRP A 82 4.59 -7.60 16.11
CA TRP A 82 3.97 -6.94 14.96
C TRP A 82 3.28 -5.66 15.43
N PRO A 83 4.05 -4.62 15.79
CA PRO A 83 3.47 -3.37 16.25
C PRO A 83 2.62 -2.73 15.17
N PHE A 84 1.46 -2.19 15.57
CA PHE A 84 0.60 -1.43 14.68
C PHE A 84 1.28 -0.16 14.20
N SER A 85 1.22 0.10 12.90
CA SER A 85 1.64 1.38 12.34
C SER A 85 0.80 1.74 11.12
N GLY A 86 0.71 3.05 10.85
CA GLY A 86 0.09 3.54 9.62
C GLY A 86 -1.43 3.55 9.62
N LYS A 87 -2.02 3.30 8.44
CA LYS A 87 -3.46 3.40 8.18
C LYS A 87 -4.16 2.12 8.60
N ARG A 88 -5.29 2.22 9.31
CA ARG A 88 -6.06 1.03 9.71
C ARG A 88 -6.76 0.41 8.50
N CYS A 89 -6.47 -0.86 8.25
CA CYS A 89 -6.92 -1.62 7.08
C CYS A 89 -7.68 -2.90 7.42
N ILE A 90 -7.84 -3.23 8.70
CA ILE A 90 -8.75 -4.26 9.19
C ILE A 90 -9.67 -3.61 10.23
N SER A 91 -10.99 -3.82 10.09
CA SER A 91 -11.98 -3.29 11.02
C SER A 91 -11.81 -3.90 12.42
N PRO A 92 -12.10 -3.17 13.51
CA PRO A 92 -12.10 -3.75 14.85
C PRO A 92 -12.92 -5.05 14.93
N GLY A 93 -12.32 -6.13 15.45
CA GLY A 93 -12.90 -7.47 15.50
C GLY A 93 -13.03 -8.21 14.15
N GLY A 94 -12.68 -7.55 13.04
CA GLY A 94 -12.69 -8.12 11.69
C GLY A 94 -11.38 -8.83 11.34
N SER A 95 -11.31 -9.40 10.14
CA SER A 95 -10.09 -10.04 9.65
C SER A 95 -9.88 -9.95 8.13
N ASP A 96 -10.78 -9.27 7.43
CA ASP A 96 -10.61 -8.97 6.01
C ASP A 96 -9.81 -7.67 5.88
N TYR A 97 -8.77 -7.69 5.04
CA TYR A 97 -7.92 -6.54 4.77
C TYR A 97 -8.56 -5.68 3.68
N TYR A 98 -8.50 -4.37 3.85
CA TYR A 98 -8.99 -3.37 2.91
C TYR A 98 -7.86 -2.38 2.63
N PRO A 99 -7.20 -2.41 1.46
CA PRO A 99 -6.02 -1.57 1.20
C PRO A 99 -6.36 -0.07 1.23
N ALA A 100 -7.60 0.28 0.92
CA ALA A 100 -8.11 1.65 1.00
C ALA A 100 -8.32 2.13 2.46
N GLY A 101 -8.22 1.24 3.44
CA GLY A 101 -8.54 1.47 4.84
C GLY A 101 -10.00 1.15 5.18
N VAL A 102 -10.30 1.18 6.49
CA VAL A 102 -11.64 0.90 7.06
C VAL A 102 -12.25 2.09 7.81
N GLY A 103 -11.58 3.24 7.82
CA GLY A 103 -12.07 4.48 8.41
C GLY A 103 -12.47 5.50 7.34
N ASP A 104 -13.42 6.37 7.69
CA ASP A 104 -13.93 7.41 6.79
C ASP A 104 -13.00 8.63 6.70
N GLU A 105 -12.14 8.84 7.71
CA GLU A 105 -11.21 9.96 7.76
C GLU A 105 -9.85 9.61 7.13
N PRO A 106 -9.35 10.42 6.19
CA PRO A 106 -7.99 10.27 5.67
C PRO A 106 -6.95 10.39 6.79
N CYS A 107 -5.94 9.53 6.77
CA CYS A 107 -4.75 9.74 7.59
C CYS A 107 -3.94 10.93 7.03
N CYS A 108 -2.90 11.36 7.75
CA CYS A 108 -1.98 12.34 7.19
C CYS A 108 -1.31 11.80 5.91
N ASP A 109 -0.96 12.71 4.98
CA ASP A 109 -0.46 12.35 3.65
C ASP A 109 0.68 11.33 3.69
N GLU A 110 1.61 11.49 4.64
CA GLU A 110 2.75 10.58 4.77
C GLU A 110 2.34 9.15 5.10
N THR A 111 1.39 9.00 6.04
CA THR A 111 0.88 7.70 6.43
C THR A 111 0.19 7.01 5.26
N GLU A 112 -0.61 7.75 4.48
CA GLU A 112 -1.27 7.17 3.31
C GLU A 112 -0.27 6.76 2.23
N ILE A 113 0.78 7.55 1.99
CA ILE A 113 1.82 7.23 1.01
C ILE A 113 2.64 6.02 1.44
N ARG A 114 3.09 5.96 2.70
CA ARG A 114 3.84 4.81 3.23
C ARG A 114 3.02 3.53 3.11
N HIS A 115 1.74 3.60 3.46
CA HIS A 115 0.82 2.49 3.29
C HIS A 115 0.65 2.07 1.83
N ALA A 116 0.49 3.03 0.92
CA ALA A 116 0.42 2.76 -0.51
C ALA A 116 1.67 2.04 -1.02
N VAL A 117 2.86 2.42 -0.56
CA VAL A 117 4.10 1.69 -0.90
C VAL A 117 4.07 0.25 -0.39
N THR A 118 3.59 0.00 0.84
CA THR A 118 3.41 -1.36 1.37
C THR A 118 2.48 -2.19 0.47
N VAL A 119 1.34 -1.63 0.08
CA VAL A 119 0.37 -2.28 -0.82
C VAL A 119 0.98 -2.57 -2.19
N ILE A 120 1.67 -1.60 -2.79
CA ILE A 120 2.31 -1.76 -4.09
C ILE A 120 3.38 -2.85 -4.03
N THR A 121 4.25 -2.82 -3.00
CA THR A 121 5.39 -3.74 -2.89
C THR A 121 4.94 -5.19 -2.66
N ALA A 122 3.78 -5.39 -2.01
CA ALA A 122 3.19 -6.72 -1.87
C ALA A 122 2.82 -7.36 -3.22
N GLU A 123 2.44 -6.54 -4.22
CA GLU A 123 2.09 -7.01 -5.56
C GLU A 123 3.26 -6.92 -6.55
N TYR A 124 4.08 -5.87 -6.42
CA TYR A 124 5.23 -5.54 -7.26
C TYR A 124 6.49 -5.36 -6.40
N PRO A 125 7.18 -6.46 -6.01
CA PRO A 125 8.30 -6.41 -5.06
C PRO A 125 9.51 -5.58 -5.52
N GLN A 126 9.60 -5.26 -6.82
CA GLN A 126 10.66 -4.43 -7.39
C GLN A 126 10.28 -2.94 -7.49
N PHE A 127 9.14 -2.54 -6.93
CA PHE A 127 8.71 -1.14 -6.91
C PHE A 127 9.76 -0.26 -6.23
N ASN A 128 10.12 0.83 -6.88
CA ASN A 128 11.21 1.71 -6.47
C ASN A 128 10.92 3.18 -6.89
N LEU A 129 11.93 4.05 -6.77
CA LEU A 129 11.85 5.46 -7.14
C LEU A 129 11.37 5.69 -8.58
N ASP A 130 11.80 4.84 -9.52
CA ASP A 130 11.52 4.94 -10.95
C ASP A 130 10.17 4.32 -11.35
N GLY A 131 9.58 3.45 -10.53
CA GLY A 131 8.25 2.89 -10.77
C GLY A 131 8.12 1.40 -10.44
N LEU A 132 7.29 0.66 -11.17
CA LEU A 132 6.90 -0.73 -10.84
C LEU A 132 7.99 -1.79 -11.05
N ALA A 133 9.09 -1.45 -11.72
CA ALA A 133 10.20 -2.36 -12.00
C ALA A 133 11.53 -1.60 -11.97
N LEU A 134 12.64 -2.33 -11.90
CA LEU A 134 13.98 -1.74 -12.01
C LEU A 134 14.25 -1.24 -13.43
N HIS A 135 14.81 -0.04 -13.54
CA HIS A 135 15.28 0.49 -14.83
C HIS A 135 16.36 -0.41 -15.45
N ASN A 136 17.33 -0.81 -14.62
CA ASN A 136 18.39 -1.75 -14.96
C ASN A 136 18.19 -3.04 -14.16
N ARG A 137 18.06 -4.18 -14.85
CA ARG A 137 17.86 -5.48 -14.21
C ARG A 137 19.01 -5.93 -13.30
N ASN A 138 20.18 -5.32 -13.46
CA ASN A 138 21.38 -5.61 -12.67
C ASN A 138 21.62 -4.58 -11.56
N ALA A 139 20.76 -3.56 -11.41
CA ALA A 139 20.86 -2.63 -10.30
C ALA A 139 20.33 -3.28 -9.03
N ASP A 140 20.95 -2.92 -7.90
CA ASP A 140 20.42 -3.27 -6.59
C ASP A 140 19.07 -2.56 -6.38
N TRP A 141 18.14 -3.28 -5.76
CA TRP A 141 16.85 -2.69 -5.43
C TRP A 141 16.98 -1.80 -4.19
N GLU A 142 16.47 -0.58 -4.29
CA GLU A 142 16.41 0.38 -3.19
C GLU A 142 14.95 0.62 -2.81
N ASN A 143 14.69 0.66 -1.50
CA ASN A 143 13.38 0.98 -0.98
C ASN A 143 13.09 2.47 -1.24
N PRO A 144 12.01 2.83 -1.96
CA PRO A 144 11.73 4.23 -2.27
C PRO A 144 11.51 5.10 -1.02
N LEU A 145 11.10 4.50 0.10
CA LEU A 145 10.89 5.21 1.36
C LEU A 145 12.18 5.66 2.06
N ASP A 146 13.34 5.12 1.66
CA ASP A 146 14.65 5.51 2.20
C ASP A 146 15.14 6.83 1.56
N ASN A 147 14.52 7.28 0.47
CA ASN A 147 14.81 8.55 -0.18
C ASN A 147 13.84 9.66 0.31
N PRO A 148 14.31 10.68 1.06
CA PRO A 148 13.45 11.73 1.59
C PRO A 148 12.66 12.50 0.51
N SER A 149 13.24 12.65 -0.69
CA SER A 149 12.59 13.36 -1.81
C SER A 149 11.39 12.61 -2.37
N PHE A 150 11.33 11.28 -2.18
CA PHE A 150 10.20 10.46 -2.62
C PHE A 150 8.93 10.85 -1.90
N ILE A 151 8.98 10.95 -0.56
CA ILE A 151 7.82 11.33 0.26
C ILE A 151 7.33 12.73 -0.08
N VAL A 152 8.24 13.70 -0.24
CA VAL A 152 7.87 15.07 -0.63
C VAL A 152 7.15 15.08 -1.98
N SER A 153 7.71 14.39 -2.97
CA SER A 153 7.12 14.30 -4.32
C SER A 153 5.75 13.61 -4.29
N ALA A 154 5.62 12.50 -3.55
CA ALA A 154 4.37 11.76 -3.45
C ALA A 154 3.28 12.58 -2.72
N LYS A 155 3.64 13.37 -1.69
CA LYS A 155 2.72 14.29 -1.00
C LYS A 155 2.21 15.35 -1.96
N SER A 156 3.10 15.94 -2.76
CA SER A 156 2.74 16.92 -3.78
C SER A 156 1.75 16.34 -4.80
N CYS A 157 2.01 15.13 -5.32
CA CYS A 157 1.08 14.42 -6.19
C CYS A 157 -0.26 14.12 -5.53
N LEU A 158 -0.27 13.65 -4.28
CA LEU A 158 -1.49 13.29 -3.57
C LEU A 158 -2.41 14.50 -3.37
N ARG A 159 -1.82 15.66 -3.04
CA ARG A 159 -2.56 16.93 -2.94
C ARG A 159 -3.15 17.34 -4.28
N TRP A 160 -2.36 17.28 -5.36
CA TRP A 160 -2.87 17.55 -6.70
C TRP A 160 -4.05 16.64 -7.09
N ILE A 161 -3.98 15.35 -6.77
CA ILE A 161 -5.08 14.39 -7.01
C ILE A 161 -6.35 14.80 -6.25
N ARG A 162 -6.20 15.19 -4.98
CA ARG A 162 -7.32 15.63 -4.12
C ARG A 162 -7.93 16.94 -4.61
N ASP A 163 -7.10 17.93 -4.94
CA ASP A 163 -7.52 19.26 -5.42
C ASP A 163 -8.29 19.17 -6.73
N ASN A 164 -8.02 18.14 -7.54
CA ASN A 164 -8.71 17.87 -8.81
C ASN A 164 -9.88 16.88 -8.66
N GLY A 165 -10.32 16.58 -7.44
CA GLY A 165 -11.49 15.74 -7.18
C GLY A 165 -11.35 14.29 -7.66
N MET A 166 -10.11 13.81 -7.79
CA MET A 166 -9.82 12.47 -8.31
C MET A 166 -9.69 11.41 -7.20
N SER A 167 -9.86 11.74 -5.94
CA SER A 167 -9.78 10.74 -4.86
C SER A 167 -10.93 9.74 -4.94
N ASN A 168 -10.62 8.46 -4.81
CA ASN A 168 -11.57 7.35 -4.79
C ASN A 168 -12.51 7.29 -6.02
N ALA A 169 -12.09 7.83 -7.17
CA ALA A 169 -12.88 7.86 -8.40
C ALA A 169 -12.54 6.70 -9.36
N GLN A 170 -12.02 5.60 -8.83
CA GLN A 170 -11.66 4.42 -9.59
C GLN A 170 -12.86 3.71 -10.21
N ILE A 171 -12.63 3.07 -11.35
CA ILE A 171 -13.57 2.19 -12.04
C ILE A 171 -13.06 0.74 -12.00
N GLU A 172 -13.87 -0.22 -12.43
CA GLU A 172 -13.47 -1.64 -12.42
C GLU A 172 -12.41 -1.98 -13.47
N SER A 173 -12.42 -1.28 -14.61
CA SER A 173 -11.56 -1.59 -15.76
C SER A 173 -10.29 -0.72 -15.81
N PHE A 174 -9.31 -1.16 -16.60
CA PHE A 174 -8.12 -0.39 -16.96
C PHE A 174 -8.20 0.02 -18.44
N PRO A 175 -8.67 1.24 -18.76
CA PRO A 175 -8.74 1.70 -20.15
C PRO A 175 -7.33 1.81 -20.75
N GLN A 176 -7.07 1.12 -21.87
CA GLN A 176 -5.74 1.07 -22.48
C GLN A 176 -5.32 2.37 -23.17
N ASP A 177 -6.29 3.19 -23.59
CA ASP A 177 -6.04 4.49 -24.24
C ASP A 177 -5.73 5.61 -23.24
N ASN A 178 -5.79 5.32 -21.94
CA ASN A 178 -5.42 6.30 -20.93
C ASN A 178 -3.90 6.51 -20.90
N PRO A 179 -3.43 7.73 -20.57
CA PRO A 179 -2.02 7.97 -20.34
C PRO A 179 -1.48 7.11 -19.19
N THR A 180 -0.21 6.76 -19.29
CA THR A 180 0.50 6.03 -18.22
C THR A 180 0.93 6.98 -17.11
N SER A 181 1.42 6.41 -16.00
CA SER A 181 2.02 7.15 -14.89
C SER A 181 3.07 8.17 -15.30
N ASP A 182 3.88 7.86 -16.33
CA ASP A 182 4.92 8.75 -16.83
C ASP A 182 4.35 10.01 -17.50
N THR A 183 3.29 9.85 -18.30
CA THR A 183 2.62 11.02 -18.90
C THR A 183 1.90 11.85 -17.84
N LEU A 184 1.29 11.19 -16.85
CA LEU A 184 0.50 11.88 -15.82
C LEU A 184 1.38 12.63 -14.81
N LYS A 185 2.52 12.08 -14.41
CA LYS A 185 3.43 12.79 -13.49
C LYS A 185 3.89 14.12 -14.11
N HIS A 186 4.08 14.18 -15.43
CA HIS A 186 4.46 15.41 -16.14
C HIS A 186 3.35 16.47 -16.13
N GLU A 187 2.07 16.09 -16.02
CA GLU A 187 0.99 17.06 -15.81
C GLU A 187 1.08 17.69 -14.41
N VAL A 188 1.42 16.91 -13.39
CA VAL A 188 1.63 17.41 -12.02
C VAL A 188 2.88 18.31 -11.96
N GLU A 189 3.97 17.92 -12.62
CA GLU A 189 5.18 18.75 -12.73
C GLU A 189 4.87 20.11 -13.38
N ARG A 190 4.09 20.13 -14.48
CA ARG A 190 3.63 21.38 -15.11
C ARG A 190 2.77 22.22 -14.16
N TYR A 191 1.83 21.58 -13.46
CA TYR A 191 0.98 22.27 -12.49
C TYR A 191 1.83 22.90 -11.37
N ASN A 192 2.81 22.16 -10.83
CA ASN A 192 3.70 22.65 -9.78
C ASN A 192 4.51 23.85 -10.25
N GLN A 193 5.09 23.80 -11.45
CA GLN A 193 5.88 24.89 -12.03
C GLN A 193 5.07 26.19 -12.19
N ILE A 194 3.77 26.10 -12.44
CA ILE A 194 2.89 27.26 -12.65
C ILE A 194 2.40 27.83 -11.31
N ASN A 195 2.07 26.98 -10.34
CA ASN A 195 1.26 27.37 -9.18
C ASN A 195 2.03 27.43 -7.86
N HIS A 196 3.24 26.86 -7.77
CA HIS A 196 3.92 26.68 -6.50
C HIS A 196 5.41 27.06 -6.55
N GLN A 197 5.95 27.40 -5.38
CA GLN A 197 7.39 27.48 -5.17
C GLN A 197 7.99 26.09 -4.90
N HIS A 198 9.28 25.90 -5.22
CA HIS A 198 9.90 24.59 -5.39
C HIS A 198 9.95 23.69 -4.15
N SER A 199 9.85 24.23 -2.93
CA SER A 199 10.17 23.48 -1.69
C SER A 199 9.23 22.30 -1.42
N ASP A 200 7.92 22.53 -1.47
CA ASP A 200 6.90 21.53 -1.14
C ASP A 200 6.25 20.90 -2.38
N HIS A 201 6.54 21.45 -3.55
CA HIS A 201 5.98 21.08 -4.85
C HIS A 201 7.12 20.98 -5.88
N PRO A 202 7.81 19.83 -5.94
CA PRO A 202 8.97 19.69 -6.81
C PRO A 202 8.56 19.74 -8.29
N HIS A 203 9.44 20.33 -9.09
CA HIS A 203 9.25 20.44 -10.55
C HIS A 203 9.64 19.17 -11.30
N TYR A 204 10.35 18.26 -10.64
CA TYR A 204 10.64 16.92 -11.11
C TYR A 204 10.03 15.92 -10.14
N ILE A 205 9.23 15.00 -10.65
CA ILE A 205 8.54 14.00 -9.85
C ILE A 205 9.03 12.62 -10.30
N PRO A 206 9.60 11.82 -9.38
CA PRO A 206 9.88 10.42 -9.64
C PRO A 206 8.59 9.68 -9.99
N ASN A 207 8.64 8.83 -11.02
CA ASN A 207 7.44 8.12 -11.48
C ASN A 207 6.86 7.20 -10.40
N GLY A 208 7.70 6.57 -9.56
CA GLY A 208 7.25 5.81 -8.40
C GLY A 208 6.45 6.65 -7.40
N ALA A 209 6.83 7.92 -7.20
CA ALA A 209 6.14 8.81 -6.26
C ALA A 209 4.70 9.13 -6.74
N PHE A 210 4.51 9.35 -8.04
CA PHE A 210 3.18 9.53 -8.62
C PHE A 210 2.34 8.25 -8.51
N ILE A 211 2.92 7.07 -8.77
CA ILE A 211 2.24 5.78 -8.61
C ILE A 211 1.76 5.59 -7.17
N ALA A 212 2.62 5.87 -6.17
CA ALA A 212 2.27 5.78 -4.76
C ALA A 212 1.11 6.72 -4.39
N ALA A 213 1.11 7.96 -4.89
CA ALA A 213 0.04 8.92 -4.65
C ALA A 213 -1.30 8.48 -5.25
N MET A 214 -1.29 7.87 -6.44
CA MET A 214 -2.49 7.29 -7.06
C MET A 214 -3.02 6.13 -6.22
N VAL A 215 -2.17 5.22 -5.76
CA VAL A 215 -2.61 4.10 -4.89
C VAL A 215 -3.13 4.61 -3.53
N ALA A 216 -2.47 5.60 -2.93
CA ALA A 216 -2.95 6.27 -1.72
C ALA A 216 -4.35 6.88 -1.90
N SER A 217 -4.68 7.29 -3.13
CA SER A 217 -5.99 7.85 -3.50
C SER A 217 -7.04 6.80 -3.89
N GLY A 218 -6.76 5.51 -3.70
CA GLY A 218 -7.71 4.40 -3.92
C GLY A 218 -7.60 3.68 -5.27
N TYR A 219 -6.69 4.11 -6.15
CA TYR A 219 -6.53 3.48 -7.46
C TYR A 219 -5.77 2.16 -7.39
N LYS A 220 -6.17 1.21 -8.24
CA LYS A 220 -5.40 0.00 -8.55
C LYS A 220 -4.42 0.28 -9.69
N VAL A 221 -3.31 -0.45 -9.68
CA VAL A 221 -2.23 -0.29 -10.66
C VAL A 221 -2.01 -1.56 -11.46
N LYS A 222 -1.68 -1.40 -12.74
CA LYS A 222 -1.29 -2.50 -13.63
C LYS A 222 -0.06 -2.07 -14.45
N PRO A 223 0.89 -2.96 -14.77
CA PRO A 223 2.04 -2.60 -15.59
C PRO A 223 1.64 -2.12 -16.99
N ALA A 224 2.26 -1.03 -17.44
CA ALA A 224 2.15 -0.48 -18.80
C ALA A 224 3.43 -0.73 -19.65
N GLY A 225 4.40 -1.47 -19.09
CA GLY A 225 5.71 -1.72 -19.69
C GLY A 225 6.84 -1.03 -18.92
N ARG A 226 7.98 -1.73 -18.77
CA ARG A 226 9.12 -1.32 -17.93
C ARG A 226 8.65 -0.86 -16.54
N MET A 227 8.80 0.42 -16.22
CA MET A 227 8.57 1.03 -14.90
C MET A 227 7.18 1.68 -14.79
N ASN A 228 6.45 1.80 -15.90
CA ASN A 228 5.23 2.61 -15.98
C ASN A 228 3.99 1.80 -15.58
N ALA A 229 2.97 2.53 -15.09
CA ALA A 229 1.70 1.95 -14.66
C ALA A 229 0.50 2.54 -15.41
N PHE A 230 -0.51 1.70 -15.62
CA PHE A 230 -1.89 2.11 -15.87
C PHE A 230 -2.66 2.14 -14.55
N PHE A 231 -3.68 3.00 -14.50
CA PHE A 231 -4.60 3.12 -13.38
C PHE A 231 -6.02 2.84 -13.84
N ASN A 232 -6.83 2.29 -12.94
CA ASN A 232 -8.25 2.04 -13.18
C ASN A 232 -9.09 3.33 -13.01
N ILE A 233 -8.78 4.35 -13.81
CA ILE A 233 -9.48 5.64 -13.85
C ILE A 233 -10.23 5.81 -15.17
N SER A 234 -11.40 6.44 -15.16
CA SER A 234 -12.14 6.73 -16.40
C SER A 234 -11.48 7.86 -17.22
N LYS A 235 -11.56 7.77 -18.56
CA LYS A 235 -11.08 8.85 -19.45
C LYS A 235 -11.74 10.19 -19.12
N LYS A 236 -13.04 10.18 -18.78
CA LYS A 236 -13.80 11.38 -18.38
C LYS A 236 -13.23 12.01 -17.10
N GLY A 237 -12.98 11.21 -16.06
CA GLY A 237 -12.41 11.71 -14.80
C GLY A 237 -11.01 12.31 -15.00
N LEU A 238 -10.21 11.65 -15.84
CA LEU A 238 -8.88 12.11 -16.20
C LEU A 238 -8.89 13.41 -17.02
N CYS A 239 -9.75 13.51 -18.03
CA CYS A 239 -9.98 14.72 -18.82
C CYS A 239 -10.39 15.91 -17.96
N ALA A 240 -11.32 15.71 -17.03
CA ALA A 240 -11.74 16.74 -16.09
C ALA A 240 -10.59 17.28 -15.24
N ALA A 241 -9.76 16.38 -14.69
CA ALA A 241 -8.60 16.77 -13.88
C ALA A 241 -7.49 17.46 -14.67
N MET A 242 -7.35 17.14 -15.96
CA MET A 242 -6.39 17.80 -16.85
C MET A 242 -6.91 19.13 -17.43
N GLY A 243 -8.16 19.53 -17.13
CA GLY A 243 -8.79 20.70 -17.75
C GLY A 243 -9.01 20.54 -19.27
N LYS A 244 -9.07 19.30 -19.77
CA LYS A 244 -9.27 18.97 -21.20
C LYS A 244 -10.71 18.49 -21.37
N ASN A 245 -11.62 19.40 -21.76
CA ASN A 245 -12.99 19.05 -22.17
C ASN A 245 -13.03 18.47 -23.58
#